data_AF-V4Y2U0-F1
#
_entry.id   AF-V4Y2U0-F1
#
_cell.length_a   1.000
_cell.length_b   1.000
_cell.length_c   1.000
_cell.angle_alpha   90.00
_cell.angle_beta   90.00
_cell.angle_gamma   90.00
#
_symmetry.space_group_name_H-M   'P 1'
#
loop_
_entity.id
_entity.type
_entity.pdbx_description
1 polymer ?
#
loop_
_entity_poly.entity_id
_entity_poly.type
_entity_poly.pdbx_seq_one_letter_code
_entity_poly.pdbx_strand_id
1 'polypeptide(L)' 'MPSYRVAFDAPHELTDDDETTMTVADYEDVGSMYILELPDGTTRSVGKQLVTSVTEHEE' A
#
# COMPACT_ATOMS: atom_id res chain seq x y z
N MET A 1 11.84 0.91 11.74
CA MET A 1 11.36 2.07 10.94
C MET A 1 9.85 1.91 10.88
N PRO A 2 9.04 2.97 11.02
CA PRO A 2 7.59 2.79 10.89
C PRO A 2 7.32 2.22 9.49
N SER A 3 6.58 1.12 9.44
CA SER A 3 6.09 0.54 8.20
C SER A 3 4.58 0.70 8.19
N TYR A 4 3.96 0.76 7.02
CA TYR A 4 2.50 0.84 6.90
C TYR A 4 2.00 -0.41 6.19
N ARG A 5 0.83 -0.88 6.61
CA ARG A 5 0.12 -1.96 5.95
C ARG A 5 -1.08 -1.41 5.22
N VAL A 6 -1.07 -1.56 3.91
CA VAL A 6 -2.15 -1.17 3.00
C VAL A 6 -3.01 -2.40 2.76
N ALA A 7 -4.32 -2.29 2.97
CA ALA A 7 -5.30 -3.31 2.62
C ALA A 7 -6.08 -2.87 1.38
N PHE A 8 -6.30 -3.80 0.46
CA PHE A 8 -7.02 -3.64 -0.79
C PHE A 8 -8.35 -4.38 -0.74
N ASP A 9 -9.32 -3.89 -1.51
CA ASP A 9 -10.68 -4.44 -1.54
C ASP A 9 -10.73 -5.79 -2.29
N ALA A 10 -9.80 -5.99 -3.22
CA ALA A 10 -9.64 -7.20 -4.00
C ALA A 10 -8.15 -7.51 -4.21
N PRO A 11 -7.78 -8.78 -4.53
CA PRO A 11 -6.43 -9.12 -4.96
C PRO A 11 -5.97 -8.20 -6.08
N HIS A 12 -4.78 -7.63 -5.96
CA HIS A 12 -4.27 -6.63 -6.87
C HIS A 12 -2.94 -7.10 -7.46
N GLU A 13 -2.63 -6.71 -8.69
CA GLU A 13 -1.31 -6.99 -9.32
C GLU A 13 -0.10 -6.37 -8.58
N LEU A 14 -0.38 -5.63 -7.50
CA LEU A 14 0.63 -5.01 -6.64
C LEU A 14 0.91 -5.85 -5.39
N THR A 15 0.03 -6.78 -5.05
CA THR A 15 0.21 -7.76 -3.97
C THR A 15 0.65 -9.09 -4.55
N ASP A 16 1.28 -9.93 -3.73
CA ASP A 16 1.61 -11.29 -4.13
C ASP A 16 0.32 -12.13 -4.23
N ASP A 17 0.05 -12.66 -5.42
CA ASP A 17 -1.01 -13.65 -5.68
C ASP A 17 -2.43 -13.20 -5.24
N ASP A 18 -3.06 -13.93 -4.31
CA ASP A 18 -4.38 -13.66 -3.72
C ASP A 18 -4.32 -12.71 -2.50
N GLU A 19 -3.15 -12.14 -2.17
CA GLU A 19 -3.07 -11.25 -1.02
C GLU A 19 -3.81 -9.95 -1.28
N THR A 20 -4.53 -9.50 -0.25
CA THR A 20 -5.21 -8.22 -0.22
C THR A 20 -4.46 -7.22 0.65
N THR A 21 -3.26 -7.56 1.13
CA THR A 21 -2.48 -6.64 1.97
C THR A 21 -1.05 -6.52 1.48
N MET A 22 -0.49 -5.32 1.58
CA MET A 22 0.89 -5.01 1.22
C MET A 22 1.54 -4.18 2.31
N THR A 23 2.79 -4.51 2.64
CA THR A 23 3.61 -3.68 3.54
C THR A 23 4.43 -2.68 2.73
N VAL A 24 4.36 -1.42 3.13
CA VAL A 24 5.05 -0.29 2.49
C VAL A 24 5.89 0.42 3.54
N ALA A 25 7.00 1.01 3.12
CA ALA A 25 7.82 1.86 3.97
C ALA A 25 7.14 3.20 4.24
N ASP A 26 6.51 3.80 3.23
CA ASP A 26 5.77 5.04 3.37
C ASP A 26 4.64 5.14 2.34
N TYR A 27 3.77 6.14 2.47
CA TYR A 27 2.77 6.44 1.45
C TYR A 27 2.44 7.94 1.36
N GLU A 28 2.20 8.41 0.14
CA GLU A 28 1.77 9.78 -0.14
C GLU A 28 0.35 9.80 -0.73
N ASP A 29 -0.52 10.65 -0.20
CA ASP A 29 -1.87 10.87 -0.71
C ASP A 29 -1.87 12.00 -1.75
N VAL A 30 -2.06 11.65 -3.02
CA VAL A 30 -2.14 12.62 -4.13
C VAL A 30 -3.60 12.88 -4.55
N GLY A 31 -4.54 12.73 -3.63
CA GLY A 31 -5.96 13.04 -3.79
C GLY A 31 -6.79 11.89 -4.35
N SER A 32 -6.46 11.38 -5.54
CA SER A 32 -7.17 10.27 -6.22
C SER A 32 -6.42 8.94 -6.19
N MET A 33 -5.13 8.96 -5.84
CA MET A 33 -4.25 7.80 -5.78
C MET A 33 -3.38 7.89 -4.53
N TYR A 34 -2.89 6.75 -4.07
CA TYR A 34 -1.79 6.65 -3.13
C TYR A 34 -0.51 6.30 -3.87
N ILE A 35 0.57 7.02 -3.57
CA ILE A 35 1.92 6.66 -3.97
C ILE A 35 2.53 5.92 -2.79
N LEU A 36 2.68 4.61 -2.93
CA LEU A 36 3.24 3.71 -1.95
C LEU A 36 4.76 3.61 -2.17
N GLU A 37 5.55 3.90 -1.14
CA GLU A 37 6.99 3.66 -1.14
C GLU A 37 7.27 2.29 -0.53
N LEU A 38 7.94 1.42 -1.28
CA LEU A 38 8.28 0.08 -0.85
C LEU A 38 9.54 0.07 0.01
N PRO A 39 9.73 -0.97 0.86
CA PRO A 39 10.97 -1.15 1.64
C PRO A 39 12.24 -1.27 0.79
N ASP A 40 12.10 -1.59 -0.50
CA ASP A 40 13.20 -1.65 -1.47
C ASP A 40 13.55 -0.28 -2.08
N GLY A 41 12.84 0.79 -1.71
CA GLY A 41 13.00 2.15 -2.23
C GLY A 41 12.26 2.44 -3.54
N THR A 42 11.51 1.46 -4.08
CA THR A 42 10.68 1.64 -5.26
C THR A 42 9.36 2.32 -4.89
N THR A 43 8.84 3.19 -5.74
CA THR A 43 7.50 3.77 -5.57
C THR A 43 6.50 3.13 -6.52
N ARG A 44 5.28 2.88 -6.03
CA ARG A 44 4.15 2.35 -6.78
C ARG A 44 2.91 3.20 -6.57
N SER A 45 2.13 3.40 -7.62
CA SER A 45 0.87 4.14 -7.52
C SER A 45 -0.31 3.19 -7.53
N VAL A 46 -1.27 3.44 -6.65
CA VAL A 46 -2.53 2.70 -6.59
C VAL A 46 -3.71 3.64 -6.40
N GLY A 47 -4.84 3.35 -7.03
CA GLY A 47 -6.05 4.15 -6.86
C GLY A 47 -6.61 4.02 -5.45
N LYS A 48 -6.99 5.12 -4.80
CA LYS A 48 -7.62 5.08 -3.47
C LYS A 48 -8.90 4.25 -3.43
N GLN A 49 -9.60 4.20 -4.57
CA GLN A 49 -10.79 3.36 -4.77
C GLN A 49 -10.54 1.86 -4.59
N LEU A 50 -9.29 1.42 -4.68
CA LEU A 50 -8.88 0.03 -4.50
C LEU A 50 -8.35 -0.23 -3.08
N VAL A 51 -8.07 0.81 -2.31
CA VAL A 51 -7.52 0.73 -0.96
C VAL A 51 -8.67 0.81 0.05
N THR A 52 -8.81 -0.23 0.86
CA THR A 52 -9.81 -0.32 1.92
C THR A 52 -9.34 0.40 3.18
N SER A 53 -8.08 0.23 3.58
CA SER A 53 -7.52 0.87 4.76
C SER A 53 -5.99 0.93 4.72
N VAL A 54 -5.41 1.92 5.36
CA VAL A 54 -3.96 1.99 5.64
C VAL A 54 -3.78 2.07 7.14
N THR A 55 -2.99 1.17 7.71
CA THR A 55 -2.70 1.11 9.15
C THR A 55 -1.21 1.16 9.39
N GLU A 56 -0.77 1.91 10.40
CA GLU A 56 0.60 1.84 10.89
C GLU A 56 0.90 0.42 11.41
N HIS A 57 1.98 -0.16 10.90
CA HIS A 57 2.51 -1.45 11.30
C HIS A 57 3.81 -1.19 12.08
N GLU A 58 3.64 -1.05 13.38
CA GLU A 58 4.75 -1.04 14.34
C GLU A 58 5.18 -2.50 14.56
N GLU A 59 6.44 -2.83 14.20
CA GLU A 59 7.05 -4.14 14.51
C GLU A 59 7.25 -4.36 16.02
#